data_AF-A0A098YN93-F1
#
_entry.id   AF-A0A098YN93-F1
#
_cell.length_a   1.000
_cell.length_b   1.000
_cell.length_c   1.000
_cell.angle_alpha   90.00
_cell.angle_beta   90.00
_cell.angle_gamma   90.00
#
_symmetry.space_group_name_H-M   'P 1'
#
loop_
_entity.id
_entity.type
_entity.pdbx_description
1 polymer ?
#
loop_
_entity_poly.entity_id
_entity_poly.type
_entity_poly.pdbx_seq_one_letter_code
_entity_poly.pdbx_strand_id
1 'polypeptide(L)'
;MVYLPDVPNISFADDQDVNFVKFDGTCTKLLLEDGVEYEFPHEIKASEVVYDRDISSFASGKNCFTIFLPYAVKLPNGIRAYNLDLQTKRTTDKINEYTGKYIVEEVYMFKSIPDGSKLEANRPYLLRITDGQSHTFQEFKVIDNPVVIAASGNDKDKKFNRLKPKFFTEGKNDPSYVFTGSTEKLQRGDGQNSPINNPWVLGRDKVTGKDLWKRMPGKTGADKLIPPFRGIIMPKSSIAAAKQFVLLTEEDNQTNGINDVTGNTDVQQGAQRIYTIDGRYVGTDFDSLPSGIYIMKGKKTLKTK
;
A
#
# COMPACT_ATOMS: atom_id res chain seq x y z
N MET A 1 -25.18 -6.12 1.29
CA MET A 1 -25.31 -6.89 2.55
C MET A 1 -26.63 -6.53 3.20
N VAL A 2 -27.30 -7.49 3.81
CA VAL A 2 -28.62 -7.33 4.43
C VAL A 2 -28.55 -7.76 5.88
N TYR A 3 -28.88 -6.85 6.80
CA TYR A 3 -28.98 -7.12 8.22
C TYR A 3 -30.42 -7.50 8.58
N LEU A 4 -30.58 -8.68 9.13
CA LEU A 4 -31.89 -9.22 9.47
C LEU A 4 -32.34 -8.73 10.85
N PRO A 5 -33.65 -8.50 11.04
CA PRO A 5 -34.19 -8.18 12.35
C PRO A 5 -34.12 -9.39 13.30
N ASP A 6 -34.27 -9.13 14.60
CA ASP A 6 -34.40 -10.17 15.62
C ASP A 6 -35.75 -10.87 15.52
N VAL A 7 -35.84 -11.82 14.58
CA VAL A 7 -37.02 -12.66 14.43
C VAL A 7 -36.61 -14.13 14.40
N PRO A 8 -37.27 -15.00 15.19
CA PRO A 8 -36.94 -16.42 15.21
C PRO A 8 -37.34 -17.09 13.89
N ASN A 9 -36.67 -18.20 13.56
CA ASN A 9 -37.00 -19.10 12.44
C ASN A 9 -36.84 -18.51 11.02
N ILE A 10 -35.92 -17.57 10.82
CA ILE A 10 -35.52 -17.21 9.44
C ILE A 10 -34.70 -18.37 8.86
N SER A 11 -35.27 -19.06 7.88
CA SER A 11 -34.59 -20.07 7.08
C SER A 11 -34.43 -19.58 5.65
N PHE A 12 -33.30 -19.92 5.03
CA PHE A 12 -33.03 -19.70 3.63
C PHE A 12 -32.98 -21.05 2.92
N ALA A 13 -33.28 -21.07 1.62
CA ALA A 13 -32.89 -22.20 0.80
C ALA A 13 -31.36 -22.21 0.63
N ASP A 14 -30.80 -23.35 0.28
CA ASP A 14 -29.36 -23.48 0.02
C ASP A 14 -28.89 -22.42 -0.98
N ASP A 15 -27.73 -21.81 -0.69
CA ASP A 15 -27.11 -20.73 -1.47
C ASP A 15 -27.93 -19.43 -1.60
N GLN A 16 -29.04 -19.27 -0.88
CA GLN A 16 -29.83 -18.03 -0.88
C GLN A 16 -29.51 -17.08 0.28
N ASP A 17 -28.65 -17.49 1.21
CA ASP A 17 -28.24 -16.70 2.39
C ASP A 17 -26.91 -15.95 2.21
N VAL A 18 -26.49 -15.73 0.97
CA VAL A 18 -25.29 -14.96 0.64
C VAL A 18 -25.45 -13.49 1.06
N ASN A 19 -24.49 -12.98 1.83
CA ASN A 19 -24.46 -11.60 2.34
C ASN A 19 -25.64 -11.23 3.26
N PHE A 20 -26.31 -12.21 3.87
CA PHE A 20 -27.28 -12.01 4.93
C PHE A 20 -26.64 -12.17 6.31
N VAL A 21 -26.79 -11.16 7.16
CA VAL A 21 -26.28 -11.15 8.53
C VAL A 21 -27.46 -11.28 9.48
N LYS A 22 -27.46 -12.34 10.28
CA LYS A 22 -28.46 -12.60 11.33
C LYS A 22 -28.29 -11.62 12.49
N PHE A 23 -29.33 -11.46 13.31
CA PHE A 23 -29.32 -10.55 14.45
C PHE A 23 -28.19 -10.82 15.46
N ASP A 24 -27.76 -12.08 15.57
CA ASP A 24 -26.62 -12.51 16.42
C ASP A 24 -25.23 -12.19 15.82
N GLY A 25 -25.19 -11.54 14.65
CA GLY A 25 -23.95 -11.17 13.96
C GLY A 25 -23.34 -12.31 13.14
N THR A 26 -24.06 -13.42 12.91
CA THR A 26 -23.58 -14.53 12.07
C THR A 26 -24.01 -14.41 10.62
N CYS A 27 -23.19 -14.93 9.71
CA CYS A 27 -23.44 -15.00 8.28
C CYS A 27 -22.99 -16.38 7.76
N THR A 28 -23.77 -17.02 6.88
CA THR A 28 -23.34 -18.30 6.31
C THR A 28 -22.24 -18.08 5.28
N LYS A 29 -22.49 -17.21 4.31
CA LYS A 29 -21.56 -16.92 3.22
C LYS A 29 -21.46 -15.43 2.95
N LEU A 30 -20.25 -14.88 3.06
CA LEU A 30 -19.94 -13.51 2.69
C LEU A 30 -19.23 -13.50 1.33
N LEU A 31 -19.89 -12.92 0.33
CA LEU A 31 -19.33 -12.66 -0.99
C LEU A 31 -19.01 -11.18 -1.13
N LEU A 32 -17.73 -10.86 -1.24
CA LEU A 32 -17.23 -9.54 -1.59
C LEU A 32 -16.95 -9.52 -3.10
N GLU A 33 -17.56 -8.59 -3.81
CA GLU A 33 -17.33 -8.38 -5.24
C GLU A 33 -16.41 -7.18 -5.48
N ASP A 34 -15.53 -7.27 -6.47
CA ASP A 34 -14.63 -6.17 -6.77
C ASP A 34 -15.38 -4.90 -7.21
N GLY A 35 -15.03 -3.77 -6.60
CA GLY A 35 -15.68 -2.48 -6.87
C GLY A 35 -16.99 -2.25 -6.13
N VAL A 36 -17.56 -3.26 -5.47
CA VAL A 36 -18.78 -3.16 -4.65
C VAL A 36 -18.44 -2.79 -3.22
N GLU A 37 -19.21 -1.88 -2.65
CA GLU A 37 -18.99 -1.38 -1.29
C GLU A 37 -19.85 -2.10 -0.26
N TYR A 38 -19.26 -2.33 0.91
CA TYR A 38 -19.89 -3.03 2.02
C TYR A 38 -19.62 -2.26 3.31
N GLU A 39 -20.66 -2.02 4.09
CA GLU A 39 -20.56 -1.41 5.41
C GLU A 39 -20.64 -2.50 6.46
N PHE A 40 -19.63 -2.66 7.33
CA PHE A 40 -19.69 -3.58 8.48
C PHE A 40 -19.81 -2.75 9.78
N PRO A 41 -21.01 -2.35 10.25
CA PRO A 41 -21.15 -1.46 11.41
C PRO A 41 -20.69 -2.11 12.72
N HIS A 42 -20.70 -3.45 12.77
CA HIS A 42 -20.26 -4.29 13.86
C HIS A 42 -19.50 -5.49 13.30
N GLU A 43 -18.77 -6.18 14.18
CA GLU A 43 -18.09 -7.42 13.84
C GLU A 43 -19.10 -8.48 13.38
N ILE A 44 -18.74 -9.25 12.35
CA ILE A 44 -19.56 -10.35 11.82
C ILE A 44 -18.74 -11.63 11.82
N LYS A 45 -19.39 -12.76 12.08
CA LYS A 45 -18.80 -14.10 11.99
C LYS A 45 -19.38 -14.84 10.79
N ALA A 46 -18.55 -15.07 9.77
CA ALA A 46 -18.95 -15.73 8.54
C ALA A 46 -18.41 -17.17 8.47
N SER A 47 -19.24 -18.16 8.11
CA SER A 47 -18.76 -19.55 7.94
C SER A 47 -17.90 -19.72 6.67
N GLU A 48 -18.27 -19.01 5.59
CA GLU A 48 -17.53 -18.95 4.33
C GLU A 48 -17.33 -17.48 3.92
N VAL A 49 -16.15 -17.16 3.41
CA VAL A 49 -15.87 -15.84 2.84
C VAL A 49 -15.18 -16.01 1.49
N VAL A 50 -15.70 -15.32 0.48
CA VAL A 50 -15.13 -15.24 -0.86
C VAL A 50 -14.94 -13.77 -1.21
N TYR A 51 -13.74 -13.40 -1.66
CA TYR A 51 -13.52 -12.11 -2.30
C TYR A 51 -13.21 -12.33 -3.78
N ASP A 52 -14.15 -11.97 -4.64
CA ASP A 52 -14.03 -12.08 -6.08
C ASP A 52 -13.38 -10.82 -6.65
N ARG A 53 -12.06 -10.91 -6.88
CA ARG A 53 -11.28 -9.88 -7.54
C ARG A 53 -10.34 -10.51 -8.56
N ASP A 54 -10.45 -10.07 -9.81
CA ASP A 54 -9.52 -10.46 -10.86
C ASP A 54 -8.15 -9.80 -10.65
N ILE A 55 -7.13 -10.64 -10.45
CA ILE A 55 -5.72 -10.25 -10.35
C ILE A 55 -4.88 -10.80 -11.51
N SER A 56 -5.51 -11.40 -12.53
CA SER A 56 -4.82 -12.01 -13.69
C SER A 56 -3.91 -11.02 -14.42
N SER A 57 -4.29 -9.74 -14.48
CA SER A 57 -3.49 -8.68 -15.10
C SER A 57 -2.14 -8.42 -14.40
N PHE A 58 -1.90 -9.00 -13.21
CA PHE A 58 -0.66 -8.92 -12.46
C PHE A 58 0.20 -10.19 -12.56
N ALA A 59 -0.26 -11.25 -13.25
CA ALA A 59 0.41 -12.56 -13.30
C ALA A 59 1.86 -12.49 -13.79
N SER A 60 2.21 -11.49 -14.61
CA SER A 60 3.59 -11.27 -15.05
C SER A 60 4.59 -10.93 -13.93
N GLY A 61 4.11 -10.59 -12.72
CA GLY A 61 4.93 -10.19 -11.58
C GLY A 61 5.67 -8.86 -11.75
N LYS A 62 5.45 -8.14 -12.87
CA LYS A 62 6.08 -6.84 -13.16
C LYS A 62 5.43 -5.68 -12.41
N ASN A 63 4.16 -5.84 -12.05
CA ASN A 63 3.34 -4.80 -11.44
C ASN A 63 2.78 -5.28 -10.11
N CYS A 64 2.75 -4.38 -9.15
CA CYS A 64 2.14 -4.55 -7.86
C CYS A 64 0.66 -4.16 -7.91
N PHE A 65 -0.08 -4.56 -6.88
CA PHE A 65 -1.45 -4.14 -6.65
C PHE A 65 -1.69 -3.91 -5.16
N THR A 66 -2.68 -3.10 -4.81
CA THR A 66 -3.03 -2.88 -3.40
C THR A 66 -4.30 -3.62 -3.03
N ILE A 67 -4.40 -4.00 -1.77
CA ILE A 67 -5.61 -4.54 -1.16
C ILE A 67 -5.84 -3.89 0.21
N PHE A 68 -7.10 -3.81 0.63
CA PHE A 68 -7.51 -3.58 2.00
C PHE A 68 -8.44 -4.72 2.42
N LEU A 69 -8.07 -5.43 3.48
CA LEU A 69 -8.75 -6.66 3.91
C LEU A 69 -9.66 -6.39 5.11
N PRO A 70 -10.96 -6.73 5.06
CA PRO A 70 -11.84 -6.60 6.25
C PRO A 70 -11.72 -7.79 7.22
N TYR A 71 -10.94 -8.82 6.88
CA TYR A 71 -10.68 -10.01 7.70
C TYR A 71 -9.22 -10.45 7.52
N ALA A 72 -8.73 -11.28 8.44
CA ALA A 72 -7.36 -11.76 8.37
C ALA A 72 -7.21 -12.94 7.39
N VAL A 73 -6.11 -12.97 6.64
CA VAL A 73 -5.79 -14.04 5.68
C VAL A 73 -4.34 -14.47 5.81
N LYS A 74 -4.06 -15.71 5.46
CA LYS A 74 -2.70 -16.20 5.27
C LYS A 74 -2.25 -15.88 3.84
N LEU A 75 -1.10 -15.22 3.72
CA LEU A 75 -0.48 -14.91 2.43
C LEU A 75 -0.14 -16.22 1.68
N PRO A 76 -0.61 -16.42 0.44
CA PRO A 76 -0.23 -17.59 -0.36
C PRO A 76 1.24 -17.53 -0.79
N ASN A 77 1.82 -18.69 -1.07
CA ASN A 77 3.13 -18.76 -1.73
C ASN A 77 3.04 -18.14 -3.13
N GLY A 78 4.15 -17.60 -3.65
CA GLY A 78 4.16 -16.96 -4.97
C GLY A 78 3.68 -15.52 -4.97
N ILE A 79 3.12 -15.02 -3.85
CA ILE A 79 2.74 -13.62 -3.65
C ILE A 79 3.49 -13.06 -2.46
N ARG A 80 4.16 -11.92 -2.66
CA ARG A 80 4.76 -11.14 -1.58
C ARG A 80 3.88 -9.98 -1.17
N ALA A 81 3.74 -9.77 0.13
CA ALA A 81 3.13 -8.58 0.69
C ALA A 81 4.18 -7.59 1.19
N TYR A 82 3.83 -6.32 1.21
CA TYR A 82 4.67 -5.25 1.72
C TYR A 82 3.84 -4.30 2.59
N ASN A 83 4.47 -3.83 3.67
CA ASN A 83 3.95 -2.75 4.50
C ASN A 83 4.68 -1.45 4.21
N LEU A 84 4.00 -0.31 4.35
CA LEU A 84 4.65 1.00 4.27
C LEU A 84 5.29 1.35 5.61
N ASP A 85 6.60 1.49 5.63
CA ASP A 85 7.38 1.84 6.82
C ASP A 85 8.04 3.21 6.64
N LEU A 86 8.10 4.01 7.71
CA LEU A 86 8.99 5.17 7.77
C LEU A 86 10.44 4.66 7.90
N GLN A 87 11.27 4.94 6.91
CA GLN A 87 12.68 4.52 6.89
C GLN A 87 13.57 5.55 7.58
N THR A 88 13.46 6.82 7.18
CA THR A 88 14.32 7.90 7.68
C THR A 88 13.51 9.17 7.86
N LYS A 89 13.89 9.96 8.87
CA LYS A 89 13.42 11.32 9.11
C LYS A 89 14.62 12.24 9.25
N ARG A 90 14.74 13.26 8.40
CA ARG A 90 15.82 14.25 8.45
C ARG A 90 15.27 15.65 8.61
N THR A 91 15.79 16.37 9.59
CA THR A 91 15.61 17.82 9.68
C THR A 91 16.50 18.50 8.64
N THR A 92 15.91 19.29 7.76
CA THR A 92 16.63 20.09 6.76
C THR A 92 17.04 21.43 7.35
N ASP A 93 18.01 22.10 6.75
CA ASP A 93 18.43 23.45 7.16
C ASP A 93 17.44 24.56 6.74
N LYS A 94 16.35 24.19 6.06
CA LYS A 94 15.32 25.13 5.61
C LYS A 94 14.29 25.34 6.72
N ILE A 95 13.93 26.59 6.98
CA ILE A 95 12.88 26.95 7.93
C ILE A 95 11.56 27.13 7.18
N ASN A 96 10.47 26.60 7.72
CA ASN A 96 9.12 26.90 7.28
C ASN A 96 8.74 28.29 7.79
N GLU A 97 8.63 29.25 6.87
CA GLU A 97 8.36 30.67 7.15
C GLU A 97 7.05 30.91 7.92
N TYR A 98 6.08 30.00 7.82
CA TYR A 98 4.80 30.11 8.51
C TYR A 98 4.82 29.55 9.94
N THR A 99 5.71 28.59 10.22
CA THR A 99 5.76 27.92 11.52
C THR A 99 7.03 28.24 12.32
N GLY A 100 8.03 28.86 11.69
CA GLY A 100 9.34 29.13 12.29
C GLY A 100 10.16 27.88 12.60
N LYS A 101 9.73 26.70 12.14
CA LYS A 101 10.39 25.41 12.42
C LYS A 101 11.17 24.92 11.21
N TYR A 102 12.24 24.17 11.45
CA TYR A 102 12.95 23.47 10.39
C TYR A 102 12.02 22.48 9.66
N ILE A 103 12.12 22.46 8.34
CA ILE A 103 11.41 21.52 7.48
C ILE A 103 11.98 20.14 7.71
N VAL A 104 11.10 19.15 7.84
CA VAL A 104 11.46 17.75 7.98
C VAL A 104 11.18 17.03 6.67
N GLU A 105 12.15 16.26 6.20
CA GLU A 105 12.01 15.29 5.12
C GLU A 105 11.83 13.89 5.71
N GLU A 106 10.81 13.17 5.23
CA GLU A 106 10.50 11.81 5.64
C GLU A 106 10.58 10.89 4.44
N VAL A 107 11.30 9.78 4.57
CA VAL A 107 11.43 8.76 3.52
C VAL A 107 10.67 7.53 3.95
N TYR A 108 9.69 7.13 3.15
CA TYR A 108 8.89 5.93 3.36
C TYR A 108 9.32 4.84 2.38
N MET A 109 9.28 3.59 2.81
CA MET A 109 9.64 2.43 1.99
C MET A 109 8.67 1.29 2.23
N PHE A 110 8.28 0.60 1.16
CA PHE A 110 7.53 -0.64 1.27
C PHE A 110 8.49 -1.77 1.64
N LYS A 111 8.39 -2.28 2.87
CA LYS A 111 9.19 -3.43 3.33
C LYS A 111 8.41 -4.71 3.14
N SER A 112 9.09 -5.72 2.61
CA SER A 112 8.54 -7.06 2.44
C SER A 112 8.11 -7.66 3.77
N ILE A 113 6.94 -8.27 3.76
CA ILE A 113 6.44 -9.16 4.80
C ILE A 113 6.87 -10.58 4.39
N PRO A 114 7.35 -11.42 5.33
CA PRO A 114 7.75 -12.79 5.02
C PRO A 114 6.62 -13.59 4.36
N ASP A 115 6.96 -14.44 3.41
CA ASP A 115 5.98 -15.31 2.74
C ASP A 115 5.26 -16.22 3.74
N GLY A 116 3.99 -16.52 3.47
CA GLY A 116 3.17 -17.33 4.39
C GLY A 116 2.75 -16.62 5.68
N SER A 117 3.13 -15.34 5.87
CA SER A 117 2.70 -14.55 7.02
C SER A 117 1.19 -14.31 7.05
N LYS A 118 0.68 -14.04 8.25
CA LYS A 118 -0.66 -13.50 8.47
C LYS A 118 -0.74 -12.05 8.00
N LEU A 119 -1.71 -11.75 7.16
CA LEU A 119 -2.18 -10.40 6.88
C LEU A 119 -3.38 -10.12 7.78
N GLU A 120 -3.31 -9.01 8.52
CA GLU A 120 -4.30 -8.62 9.51
C GLU A 120 -5.53 -7.95 8.85
N ALA A 121 -6.67 -8.06 9.53
CA ALA A 121 -7.89 -7.36 9.15
C ALA A 121 -7.74 -5.83 9.31
N ASN A 122 -8.61 -5.08 8.62
CA ASN A 122 -8.67 -3.61 8.61
C ASN A 122 -7.32 -2.93 8.30
N ARG A 123 -6.49 -3.58 7.48
CA ARG A 123 -5.17 -3.08 7.09
C ARG A 123 -4.95 -3.19 5.59
N PRO A 124 -4.37 -2.15 4.96
CA PRO A 124 -3.97 -2.25 3.56
C PRO A 124 -2.59 -2.90 3.40
N TYR A 125 -2.42 -3.58 2.27
CA TYR A 125 -1.17 -4.20 1.85
C TYR A 125 -0.88 -3.88 0.39
N LEU A 126 0.40 -3.69 0.07
CA LEU A 126 0.89 -3.75 -1.30
C LEU A 126 1.27 -5.20 -1.57
N LEU A 127 0.88 -5.74 -2.72
CA LEU A 127 1.11 -7.13 -3.10
C LEU A 127 1.80 -7.20 -4.46
N ARG A 128 2.65 -8.21 -4.64
CA ARG A 128 3.32 -8.51 -5.90
C ARG A 128 3.37 -10.03 -6.11
N ILE A 129 3.03 -10.48 -7.31
CA ILE A 129 3.27 -11.86 -7.73
C ILE A 129 4.76 -12.02 -8.03
N THR A 130 5.42 -13.01 -7.43
CA THR A 130 6.89 -13.17 -7.46
C THR A 130 7.35 -14.41 -8.21
N ASP A 131 6.48 -15.39 -8.44
CA ASP A 131 6.83 -16.65 -9.12
C ASP A 131 6.47 -16.67 -10.62
N GLY A 132 5.81 -15.62 -11.11
CA GLY A 132 5.39 -15.49 -12.50
C GLY A 132 4.22 -16.42 -12.89
N GLN A 133 3.53 -17.01 -11.92
CA GLN A 133 2.37 -17.86 -12.15
C GLN A 133 1.06 -17.05 -12.09
N SER A 134 0.01 -17.64 -12.65
CA SER A 134 -1.35 -17.14 -12.47
C SER A 134 -1.83 -17.47 -11.05
N HIS A 135 -2.33 -16.46 -10.35
CA HIS A 135 -2.95 -16.62 -9.04
C HIS A 135 -4.39 -16.11 -9.06
N THR A 136 -5.17 -16.66 -8.14
CA THR A 136 -6.56 -16.26 -7.89
C THR A 136 -6.69 -15.76 -6.45
N PHE A 137 -7.70 -14.94 -6.18
CA PHE A 137 -7.88 -14.41 -4.83
C PHE A 137 -8.35 -15.48 -3.82
N GLN A 138 -8.92 -16.58 -4.30
CA GLN A 138 -9.33 -17.73 -3.51
C GLN A 138 -8.15 -18.45 -2.82
N GLU A 139 -6.92 -18.22 -3.27
CA GLU A 139 -5.71 -18.77 -2.64
C GLU A 139 -5.35 -18.09 -1.31
N PHE A 140 -5.91 -16.90 -1.04
CA PHE A 140 -5.77 -16.23 0.25
C PHE A 140 -6.60 -16.96 1.30
N LYS A 141 -5.99 -17.93 1.98
CA LYS A 141 -6.67 -18.76 2.97
C LYS A 141 -7.08 -17.93 4.19
N VAL A 142 -8.34 -18.03 4.59
CA VAL A 142 -8.81 -17.48 5.87
C VAL A 142 -8.09 -18.14 7.04
N ILE A 143 -7.93 -17.41 8.14
CA ILE A 143 -7.18 -17.88 9.31
C ILE A 143 -8.08 -18.54 10.36
N ASP A 144 -9.31 -18.04 10.50
CA ASP A 144 -10.27 -18.47 11.52
C ASP A 144 -11.51 -19.08 10.87
N ASN A 145 -12.17 -20.00 11.58
CA ASN A 145 -13.49 -20.51 11.24
C ASN A 145 -14.36 -20.56 12.51
N PRO A 146 -15.44 -19.75 12.63
CA PRO A 146 -15.91 -18.79 11.63
C PRO A 146 -14.93 -17.64 11.40
N VAL A 147 -14.92 -17.11 10.18
CA VAL A 147 -14.10 -15.97 9.78
C VAL A 147 -14.63 -14.72 10.46
N VAL A 148 -13.75 -14.04 11.20
CA VAL A 148 -14.10 -12.78 11.86
C VAL A 148 -13.89 -11.61 10.89
N ILE A 149 -15.00 -10.96 10.53
CA ILE A 149 -15.02 -9.74 9.71
C ILE A 149 -15.02 -8.55 10.66
N ALA A 150 -13.94 -7.77 10.62
CA ALA A 150 -13.78 -6.64 11.52
C ALA A 150 -14.76 -5.52 11.16
N ALA A 151 -15.28 -4.83 12.18
CA ALA A 151 -16.14 -3.67 11.97
C ALA A 151 -15.40 -2.57 11.17
N SER A 152 -16.05 -2.06 10.13
CA SER A 152 -15.59 -0.90 9.37
C SER A 152 -15.72 0.41 10.15
N GLY A 153 -16.27 0.38 11.37
CA GLY A 153 -16.50 1.55 12.22
C GLY A 153 -17.62 2.45 11.72
N ASN A 154 -17.82 3.60 12.40
CA ASN A 154 -18.95 4.51 12.17
C ASN A 154 -18.52 5.95 11.84
N ASP A 155 -17.22 6.22 11.72
CA ASP A 155 -16.72 7.56 11.41
C ASP A 155 -16.87 7.84 9.91
N LYS A 156 -17.96 8.54 9.55
CA LYS A 156 -18.26 8.92 8.17
C LYS A 156 -17.86 10.36 7.87
N ASP A 157 -17.47 10.61 6.63
CA ASP A 157 -17.23 11.97 6.15
C ASP A 157 -18.56 12.72 5.99
N LYS A 158 -18.60 13.99 6.38
CA LYS A 158 -19.85 14.78 6.38
C LYS A 158 -20.37 15.12 4.97
N LYS A 159 -19.51 15.09 3.95
CA LYS A 159 -19.83 15.62 2.62
C LYS A 159 -20.46 14.57 1.71
N PHE A 160 -20.00 13.33 1.81
CA PHE A 160 -20.48 12.22 0.99
C PHE A 160 -21.10 11.10 1.83
N ASN A 161 -21.07 11.21 3.17
CA ASN A 161 -21.62 10.23 4.10
C ASN A 161 -21.03 8.83 3.90
N ARG A 162 -19.71 8.76 3.74
CA ARG A 162 -18.95 7.51 3.51
C ARG A 162 -17.95 7.27 4.62
N LEU A 163 -17.62 6.01 4.88
CA LEU A 163 -16.62 5.67 5.89
C LEU A 163 -15.27 6.32 5.60
N LYS A 164 -14.72 7.00 6.60
CA LYS A 164 -13.35 7.49 6.54
C LYS A 164 -12.39 6.31 6.41
N PRO A 165 -11.26 6.49 5.70
CA PRO A 165 -10.22 5.47 5.63
C PRO A 165 -9.80 4.99 7.02
N LYS A 166 -9.63 3.68 7.16
CA LYS A 166 -9.12 3.06 8.40
C LYS A 166 -7.62 3.22 8.49
N PHE A 167 -7.21 4.22 9.26
CA PHE A 167 -5.80 4.45 9.56
C PHE A 167 -5.26 3.34 10.47
N PHE A 168 -4.32 2.56 9.96
CA PHE A 168 -3.47 1.75 10.83
C PHE A 168 -2.52 2.69 11.57
N THR A 169 -2.54 2.64 12.91
CA THR A 169 -1.73 3.52 13.75
C THR A 169 -0.61 2.69 14.37
N GLU A 170 0.62 2.87 13.92
CA GLU A 170 1.79 2.55 14.75
C GLU A 170 2.10 3.77 15.62
N GLY A 171 2.01 3.62 16.95
CA GLY A 171 2.64 4.54 17.91
C GLY A 171 4.15 4.25 17.95
N LYS A 172 5.07 5.21 18.03
CA LYS A 172 5.19 6.25 19.08
C LYS A 172 5.44 7.69 18.54
N ASN A 173 5.50 7.86 17.22
CA ASN A 173 5.49 9.17 16.55
C ASN A 173 4.55 9.05 15.35
N ASP A 174 3.51 9.87 15.32
CA ASP A 174 2.51 9.84 14.26
C ASP A 174 3.16 10.14 12.89
N PRO A 175 3.09 9.22 11.90
CA PRO A 175 3.70 9.47 10.60
C PRO A 175 2.90 10.53 9.83
N SER A 176 3.60 11.39 9.07
CA SER A 176 2.94 12.42 8.24
C SER A 176 2.10 11.80 7.13
N TYR A 177 2.49 10.61 6.64
CA TYR A 177 1.76 9.83 5.66
C TYR A 177 1.38 8.46 6.19
N VAL A 178 0.22 7.97 5.75
CA VAL A 178 -0.34 6.69 6.17
C VAL A 178 -0.76 5.89 4.95
N PHE A 179 -0.46 4.59 4.97
CA PHE A 179 -1.04 3.63 4.06
C PHE A 179 -2.36 3.13 4.68
N THR A 180 -3.47 3.46 4.03
CA THR A 180 -4.82 3.25 4.56
C THR A 180 -5.75 2.68 3.47
N GLY A 181 -6.95 2.24 3.84
CA GLY A 181 -7.98 1.77 2.91
C GLY A 181 -9.37 1.83 3.53
N SER A 182 -10.37 1.31 2.83
CA SER A 182 -11.75 1.23 3.33
C SER A 182 -12.52 0.11 2.61
N THR A 183 -13.60 -0.35 3.24
CA THR A 183 -14.59 -1.25 2.66
C THR A 183 -15.62 -0.52 1.79
N GLU A 184 -15.60 0.81 1.83
CA GLU A 184 -16.35 1.70 0.94
C GLU A 184 -15.45 2.41 -0.07
N LYS A 185 -16.08 2.96 -1.12
CA LYS A 185 -15.38 3.81 -2.09
C LYS A 185 -14.78 5.05 -1.41
N LEU A 186 -13.50 5.29 -1.68
CA LEU A 186 -12.75 6.41 -1.09
C LEU A 186 -12.75 7.64 -2.01
N GLN A 187 -12.73 8.83 -1.41
CA GLN A 187 -12.65 10.08 -2.15
C GLN A 187 -11.24 10.36 -2.66
N ARG A 188 -11.14 11.09 -3.78
CA ARG A 188 -9.86 11.56 -4.34
C ARG A 188 -9.41 12.93 -3.78
N GLY A 189 -10.01 13.36 -2.68
CA GLY A 189 -9.71 14.60 -1.98
C GLY A 189 -10.47 14.66 -0.65
N ASP A 190 -10.17 15.64 0.18
CA ASP A 190 -10.74 15.87 1.52
C ASP A 190 -12.05 16.67 1.52
N GLY A 191 -12.62 16.91 0.34
CA GLY A 191 -13.79 17.77 0.15
C GLY A 191 -13.51 19.28 0.20
N GLN A 192 -12.28 19.71 0.54
CA GLN A 192 -11.87 21.12 0.64
C GLN A 192 -11.13 21.63 -0.62
N ASN A 193 -11.14 20.86 -1.71
CA ASN A 193 -10.48 21.17 -2.99
C ASN A 193 -8.97 21.42 -2.86
N SER A 194 -8.33 21.07 -1.74
CA SER A 194 -6.90 21.26 -1.57
C SER A 194 -6.16 20.08 -2.17
N PRO A 195 -5.40 20.27 -3.28
CA PRO A 195 -4.69 19.17 -3.90
C PRO A 195 -3.73 18.51 -2.92
N ILE A 196 -3.24 19.23 -1.90
CA ILE A 196 -2.30 18.75 -0.88
C ILE A 196 -2.83 17.60 -0.01
N ASN A 197 -4.16 17.39 0.01
CA ASN A 197 -4.80 16.33 0.79
C ASN A 197 -5.31 15.19 -0.10
N ASN A 198 -5.08 15.26 -1.42
CA ASN A 198 -5.47 14.20 -2.32
C ASN A 198 -4.63 12.94 -2.07
N PRO A 199 -5.26 11.76 -1.99
CA PRO A 199 -4.57 10.51 -1.83
C PRO A 199 -3.75 10.16 -3.07
N TRP A 200 -2.70 9.40 -2.83
CA TRP A 200 -1.97 8.68 -3.85
C TRP A 200 -2.55 7.28 -4.01
N VAL A 201 -2.76 6.91 -5.26
CA VAL A 201 -3.17 5.55 -5.64
C VAL A 201 -2.07 4.93 -6.48
N LEU A 202 -1.92 3.62 -6.36
CA LEU A 202 -1.04 2.87 -7.24
C LEU A 202 -1.64 2.87 -8.65
N GLY A 203 -0.84 3.30 -9.62
CA GLY A 203 -1.18 3.25 -11.03
C GLY A 203 0.02 2.80 -11.84
N ARG A 204 -0.17 2.76 -13.15
CA ARG A 204 0.89 2.41 -14.10
C ARG A 204 1.30 3.62 -14.91
N ASP A 205 2.59 3.76 -15.16
CA ASP A 205 3.11 4.73 -16.09
C ASP A 205 2.67 4.36 -17.50
N LYS A 206 2.18 5.33 -18.26
CA LYS A 206 1.64 5.05 -19.60
C LYS A 206 2.75 4.74 -20.61
N VAL A 207 3.98 5.20 -20.36
CA VAL A 207 5.10 5.08 -21.29
C VAL A 207 5.94 3.85 -20.94
N THR A 208 6.30 3.72 -19.67
CA THR A 208 7.21 2.67 -19.19
C THR A 208 6.48 1.43 -18.68
N GLY A 209 5.17 1.51 -18.43
CA GLY A 209 4.38 0.41 -17.83
C GLY A 209 4.71 0.14 -16.37
N LYS A 210 5.65 0.88 -15.76
CA LYS A 210 6.10 0.69 -14.38
C LYS A 210 5.05 1.19 -13.39
N ASP A 211 5.06 0.59 -12.22
CA ASP A 211 4.24 1.06 -11.11
C ASP A 211 4.66 2.47 -10.69
N LEU A 212 3.68 3.32 -10.45
CA LEU A 212 3.92 4.59 -9.78
C LEU A 212 2.73 5.03 -8.96
N TRP A 213 3.04 5.67 -7.85
CA TRP A 213 2.04 6.31 -7.01
C TRP A 213 1.65 7.63 -7.63
N LYS A 214 0.42 7.67 -8.13
CA LYS A 214 -0.15 8.86 -8.78
C LYS A 214 -0.99 9.59 -7.79
N ARG A 215 -0.72 10.89 -7.66
CA ARG A 215 -1.63 11.76 -6.95
C ARG A 215 -2.87 11.89 -7.79
N MET A 216 -4.01 11.51 -7.23
CA MET A 216 -5.24 11.67 -7.97
C MET A 216 -5.61 13.15 -7.97
N PRO A 217 -5.78 13.81 -9.15
CA PRO A 217 -6.28 15.18 -9.17
C PRO A 217 -7.69 15.19 -8.55
N GLY A 218 -8.02 16.28 -7.86
CA GLY A 218 -9.25 16.45 -7.07
C GLY A 218 -10.51 16.57 -7.94
N LYS A 219 -10.68 15.65 -8.90
CA LYS A 219 -11.87 15.58 -9.73
C LYS A 219 -13.01 15.07 -8.86
N THR A 220 -14.05 15.89 -8.76
CA THR A 220 -15.30 15.57 -8.09
C THR A 220 -16.20 14.70 -8.99
N GLY A 221 -17.00 13.83 -8.37
CA GLY A 221 -17.94 12.90 -9.02
C GLY A 221 -17.87 11.49 -8.43
N ALA A 222 -19.02 10.83 -8.27
CA ALA A 222 -19.11 9.46 -7.72
C ALA A 222 -18.43 8.41 -8.64
N ASP A 223 -18.42 8.67 -9.95
CA ASP A 223 -17.70 7.94 -11.01
C ASP A 223 -16.17 8.03 -10.88
N LYS A 224 -15.69 8.95 -10.03
CA LYS A 224 -14.28 9.22 -9.81
C LYS A 224 -13.87 8.89 -8.38
N LEU A 225 -14.61 8.06 -7.66
CA LEU A 225 -14.12 7.54 -6.39
C LEU A 225 -13.02 6.49 -6.63
N ILE A 226 -12.26 6.20 -5.59
CA ILE A 226 -11.31 5.10 -5.54
C ILE A 226 -12.12 3.87 -5.13
N PRO A 227 -12.01 2.73 -5.86
CA PRO A 227 -12.73 1.52 -5.50
C PRO A 227 -12.48 1.06 -4.05
N PRO A 228 -13.44 0.37 -3.42
CA PRO A 228 -13.26 -0.20 -2.09
C PRO A 228 -12.19 -1.30 -2.10
N PHE A 229 -11.79 -1.73 -0.90
CA PHE A 229 -10.79 -2.79 -0.71
C PHE A 229 -9.44 -2.49 -1.39
N ARG A 230 -9.11 -1.21 -1.57
CA ARG A 230 -7.83 -0.72 -2.09
C ARG A 230 -7.02 -0.05 -0.98
N GLY A 231 -5.71 -0.27 -1.04
CA GLY A 231 -4.75 0.53 -0.28
C GLY A 231 -4.44 1.84 -1.02
N ILE A 232 -4.41 2.93 -0.27
CA ILE A 232 -4.06 4.28 -0.71
C ILE A 232 -3.07 4.90 0.27
N ILE A 233 -2.27 5.86 -0.19
CA ILE A 233 -1.39 6.63 0.69
C ILE A 233 -1.96 8.04 0.79
N MET A 234 -2.11 8.56 2.00
CA MET A 234 -2.63 9.90 2.21
C MET A 234 -1.97 10.56 3.42
N PRO A 235 -1.98 11.91 3.51
CA PRO A 235 -1.50 12.57 4.71
C PRO A 235 -2.40 12.23 5.90
N LYS A 236 -1.80 12.07 7.08
CA LYS A 236 -2.51 11.78 8.34
C LYS A 236 -3.29 13.00 8.86
N SER A 237 -2.86 14.22 8.53
CA SER A 237 -3.46 15.49 8.96
C SER A 237 -3.42 16.56 7.86
N SER A 238 -4.40 17.46 7.86
CA SER A 238 -4.53 18.60 6.95
C SER A 238 -3.54 19.75 7.22
N ILE A 239 -2.62 19.58 8.18
CA ILE A 239 -1.69 20.63 8.61
C ILE A 239 -0.24 20.25 8.25
N ALA A 240 0.28 21.02 7.29
CA ALA A 240 1.68 21.22 6.90
C ALA A 240 2.41 20.03 6.25
N ALA A 241 2.79 20.28 5.00
CA ALA A 241 3.51 19.39 4.11
C ALA A 241 4.93 19.05 4.60
N ALA A 242 5.25 17.75 4.62
CA ALA A 242 6.61 17.26 4.42
C ALA A 242 6.71 16.68 3.01
N LYS A 243 7.67 17.15 2.22
CA LYS A 243 7.84 16.79 0.80
C LYS A 243 8.77 15.59 0.66
N GLN A 244 8.33 14.66 -0.19
CA GLN A 244 9.03 13.56 -0.88
C GLN A 244 8.62 12.15 -0.41
N PHE A 245 8.03 11.41 -1.34
CA PHE A 245 7.69 10.00 -1.23
C PHE A 245 8.63 9.25 -2.19
N VAL A 246 9.36 8.25 -1.70
CA VAL A 246 10.28 7.43 -2.52
C VAL A 246 9.70 6.03 -2.66
N LEU A 247 9.68 5.53 -3.89
CA LEU A 247 9.05 4.27 -4.28
C LEU A 247 10.08 3.14 -4.36
N LEU A 248 9.74 1.99 -3.77
CA LEU A 248 10.28 0.63 -3.95
C LEU A 248 11.71 0.49 -4.49
N THR A 249 12.61 0.00 -3.64
CA THR A 249 13.78 -0.78 -4.08
C THR A 249 13.62 -2.19 -3.57
N GLU A 250 13.67 -3.18 -4.47
CA GLU A 250 13.90 -4.55 -4.08
C GLU A 250 15.40 -4.78 -4.04
N GLU A 251 16.01 -4.49 -2.91
CA GLU A 251 17.28 -5.08 -2.53
C GLU A 251 17.15 -5.55 -1.08
N ASP A 252 17.32 -6.86 -0.91
CA ASP A 252 17.35 -7.56 0.36
C ASP A 252 18.25 -6.83 1.36
N ASN A 253 17.65 -6.33 2.44
CA ASN A 253 18.22 -6.26 3.79
C ASN A 253 19.71 -5.86 3.97
N GLN A 254 20.30 -5.08 3.07
CA GLN A 254 21.61 -4.45 3.23
C GLN A 254 21.46 -2.94 3.16
N THR A 255 20.77 -2.37 4.15
CA THR A 255 20.90 -0.94 4.44
C THR A 255 22.12 -0.69 5.34
N ASN A 256 23.31 -1.08 4.86
CA ASN A 256 24.58 -0.60 5.40
C ASN A 256 25.14 0.57 4.56
N GLY A 257 24.28 1.37 3.94
CA GLY A 257 24.76 2.28 2.90
C GLY A 257 24.01 3.59 2.68
N ILE A 258 23.23 4.10 3.63
CA ILE A 258 22.71 5.51 3.55
C ILE A 258 22.87 6.27 4.87
N ASN A 259 23.38 5.65 5.94
CA ASN A 259 23.88 6.40 7.09
C ASN A 259 25.40 6.45 6.98
N ASP A 260 25.91 7.68 6.81
CA ASP A 260 27.32 8.08 6.85
C ASP A 260 28.06 8.21 5.50
N VAL A 261 27.79 9.31 4.80
CA VAL A 261 28.68 9.84 3.73
C VAL A 261 29.78 10.73 4.33
N THR A 262 30.11 10.55 5.61
CA THR A 262 31.17 11.30 6.28
C THR A 262 31.89 10.45 7.32
N GLY A 263 32.34 9.23 6.97
CA GLY A 263 33.09 8.46 7.97
C GLY A 263 33.83 7.20 7.56
N ASN A 264 33.37 6.42 6.56
CA ASN A 264 33.94 5.08 6.38
C ASN A 264 35.05 4.99 5.32
N THR A 265 36.29 4.97 5.82
CA THR A 265 37.53 4.57 5.14
C THR A 265 37.58 3.10 4.72
N ASP A 266 36.56 2.28 5.03
CA ASP A 266 36.61 0.82 4.86
C ASP A 266 36.05 0.27 3.53
N VAL A 267 35.70 1.12 2.56
CA VAL A 267 35.25 0.68 1.21
C VAL A 267 36.42 0.57 0.21
N GLN A 268 37.56 0.03 0.65
CA GLN A 268 38.77 -0.08 -0.20
C GLN A 268 39.22 -1.50 -0.57
N GLN A 269 38.51 -2.57 -0.23
CA GLN A 269 39.00 -3.94 -0.48
C GLN A 269 38.11 -4.86 -1.34
N GLY A 270 37.01 -4.36 -1.93
CA GLY A 270 36.19 -5.11 -2.89
C GLY A 270 36.41 -4.64 -4.33
N ALA A 271 36.38 -5.56 -5.30
CA ALA A 271 36.47 -5.25 -6.73
C ALA A 271 35.50 -4.11 -7.10
N GLN A 272 36.05 -3.05 -7.70
CA GLN A 272 35.43 -1.73 -7.79
C GLN A 272 34.31 -1.73 -8.83
N ARG A 273 33.06 -1.94 -8.41
CA ARG A 273 31.89 -1.94 -9.30
C ARG A 273 31.63 -0.56 -9.90
N ILE A 274 31.33 -0.52 -11.19
CA ILE A 274 31.08 0.69 -11.98
C ILE A 274 29.64 0.67 -12.46
N TYR A 275 28.96 1.80 -12.34
CA TYR A 275 27.57 1.95 -12.78
C TYR A 275 27.44 3.14 -13.72
N THR A 276 26.46 3.10 -14.62
CA THR A 276 26.03 4.28 -15.37
C THR A 276 25.30 5.28 -14.46
N ILE A 277 25.08 6.51 -14.93
CA ILE A 277 24.36 7.56 -14.18
C ILE A 277 22.91 7.18 -13.84
N ASP A 278 22.29 6.32 -14.64
CA ASP A 278 20.95 5.75 -14.43
C ASP A 278 20.97 4.46 -13.58
N GLY A 279 22.13 4.10 -13.00
CA GLY A 279 22.27 3.04 -12.00
C GLY A 279 22.45 1.63 -12.56
N ARG A 280 22.73 1.45 -13.85
CA ARG A 280 23.00 0.12 -14.43
C ARG A 280 24.44 -0.29 -14.16
N TYR A 281 24.65 -1.51 -13.69
CA TYR A 281 26.00 -2.07 -13.53
C TYR A 281 26.66 -2.31 -14.89
N VAL A 282 27.91 -1.85 -15.05
CA VAL A 282 28.66 -1.93 -16.32
C VAL A 282 30.02 -2.64 -16.19
N GLY A 283 30.30 -3.27 -15.05
CA GLY A 283 31.52 -4.03 -14.82
C GLY A 283 32.44 -3.40 -13.78
N THR A 284 33.71 -3.82 -13.76
CA THR A 284 34.73 -3.34 -12.83
C THR A 284 35.93 -2.67 -13.50
N ASP A 285 36.00 -2.74 -14.83
CA ASP A 285 37.10 -2.18 -15.62
C ASP A 285 36.65 -0.87 -16.27
N PHE A 286 37.09 0.25 -15.71
CA PHE A 286 36.74 1.59 -16.20
C PHE A 286 37.34 1.88 -17.58
N ASP A 287 38.50 1.30 -17.90
CA ASP A 287 39.24 1.56 -19.13
C ASP A 287 38.58 0.88 -20.34
N SER A 288 37.81 -0.18 -20.10
CA SER A 288 36.99 -0.85 -21.12
C SER A 288 35.73 -0.07 -21.55
N LEU A 289 35.30 0.95 -20.79
CA LEU A 289 34.02 1.63 -21.00
C LEU A 289 34.10 2.74 -22.07
N PRO A 290 33.01 3.05 -22.79
CA PRO A 290 32.97 4.20 -23.69
C PRO A 290 33.06 5.54 -22.93
N SER A 291 33.28 6.64 -23.63
CA SER A 291 33.22 7.98 -23.01
C SER A 291 31.83 8.25 -22.44
N GLY A 292 31.77 8.77 -21.22
CA GLY A 292 30.50 8.93 -20.50
C GLY A 292 30.70 9.25 -19.01
N ILE A 293 29.59 9.46 -18.30
CA ILE A 293 29.62 9.69 -16.85
C ILE A 293 29.22 8.41 -16.12
N TYR A 294 30.06 7.99 -15.18
CA TYR A 294 29.92 6.76 -14.40
C TYR A 294 29.93 7.03 -12.91
N ILE A 295 29.30 6.15 -12.14
CA ILE A 295 29.35 6.11 -10.68
C ILE A 295 30.36 5.04 -10.29
N MET A 296 31.42 5.44 -9.59
CA MET A 296 32.42 4.55 -9.02
C MET A 296 32.69 4.96 -7.58
N LYS A 297 32.66 4.01 -6.64
CA LYS A 297 32.83 4.31 -5.20
C LYS A 297 31.88 5.41 -4.71
N GLY A 298 30.65 5.43 -5.23
CA GLY A 298 29.63 6.45 -4.90
C GLY A 298 29.91 7.86 -5.46
N LYS A 299 30.96 8.05 -6.29
CA LYS A 299 31.32 9.33 -6.90
C LYS A 299 31.10 9.33 -8.41
N LYS A 300 30.63 10.45 -8.94
CA LYS A 300 30.51 10.69 -10.38
C LYS A 300 31.90 10.91 -10.97
N THR A 301 32.25 10.14 -12.00
CA THR A 301 33.51 10.24 -12.73
C THR A 301 33.21 10.35 -14.21
N LEU A 302 33.81 11.33 -14.87
CA LEU A 302 33.69 11.54 -16.31
C LEU A 302 34.82 10.80 -17.01
N LYS A 303 34.48 9.90 -17.95
CA LYS A 303 35.41 9.33 -18.90
C LYS A 303 35.38 10.15 -20.19
N THR A 304 36.43 10.93 -20.42
CA THR A 304 36.73 11.48 -21.75
C THR A 304 37.56 10.48 -22.54
N LYS A 305 37.58 10.61 -23.86
CA LYS A 305 38.48 9.84 -24.72
C LYS A 305 39.93 9.92 -24.25
#